data_AF-A0A7C3J7W7-F1
#
_entry.id   AF-A0A7C3J7W7-F1
#
_cell.length_a   1.000
_cell.length_b   1.000
_cell.length_c   1.000
_cell.angle_alpha   90.00
_cell.angle_beta   90.00
_cell.angle_gamma   90.00
#
_symmetry.space_group_name_H-M   'P 1'
#
loop_
_entity.id
_entity.type
_entity.pdbx_description
1 polymer ?
#
loop_
_entity_poly.entity_id
_entity_poly.type
_entity_poly.pdbx_seq_one_letter_code
_entity_poly.pdbx_strand_id
1 'polypeptide(L)'
;MGDFSPAEDVEDSQKSEPMMKALLVIIQSKDAEVAMEELKALNLPCLLPIASSGGFLREGNTALWIAALPGQLSRVIDVLRRTCHRRAAHVPTYYIEASYVISAFPIEVEVGGATVFICDVERFEEF
;
A
#
# COMPACT_ATOMS: atom_id res chain seq x y z
N MET A 1 -15.56 17.62 -49.89
CA MET A 1 -14.69 18.15 -48.82
C MET A 1 -15.55 18.23 -47.57
N GLY A 2 -15.77 17.14 -46.85
CA GLY A 2 -14.79 16.46 -46.00
C GLY A 2 -15.53 16.23 -44.67
N ASP A 3 -16.34 15.18 -44.66
CA ASP A 3 -17.07 14.66 -43.52
C ASP A 3 -16.05 14.13 -42.50
N PHE A 4 -16.15 14.59 -41.25
CA PHE A 4 -15.33 14.13 -40.13
C PHE A 4 -16.27 13.86 -38.95
N SER A 5 -16.68 12.60 -38.87
CA SER A 5 -17.11 11.91 -37.65
C SER A 5 -16.40 10.56 -37.65
N PRO A 6 -16.14 9.95 -36.49
CA PRO A 6 -15.48 10.46 -35.30
C PRO A 6 -14.12 9.75 -35.14
N ALA A 7 -13.21 10.31 -34.34
CA ALA A 7 -11.97 9.60 -34.00
C ALA A 7 -12.33 8.32 -33.23
N GLU A 8 -11.91 7.23 -33.84
CA GLU A 8 -12.09 5.83 -33.46
C GLU A 8 -11.73 5.59 -31.98
N ASP A 9 -12.59 4.80 -31.35
CA ASP A 9 -12.37 4.12 -30.10
C ASP A 9 -11.02 3.39 -30.13
N VAL A 10 -9.99 3.98 -29.51
CA VAL A 10 -8.74 3.27 -29.23
C VAL A 10 -8.96 2.41 -27.99
N GLU A 11 -9.41 1.20 -28.28
CA GLU A 11 -9.20 -0.04 -27.54
C GLU A 11 -8.33 0.06 -26.28
N ASP A 12 -8.97 0.00 -25.11
CA ASP A 12 -8.35 -0.62 -23.93
C ASP A 12 -8.79 -2.10 -23.89
N SER A 13 -8.40 -2.81 -24.95
CA SER A 13 -8.62 -4.25 -25.13
C SER A 13 -7.59 -5.06 -24.34
N GLN A 14 -7.52 -4.87 -23.01
CA GLN A 14 -7.02 -5.88 -22.06
C GLN A 14 -7.74 -5.73 -20.72
N LYS A 15 -9.06 -5.94 -20.73
CA LYS A 15 -9.78 -6.24 -19.50
C LYS A 15 -9.30 -7.62 -19.02
N SER A 16 -8.27 -7.65 -18.16
CA SER A 16 -7.77 -8.89 -17.57
C SER A 16 -8.97 -9.63 -16.99
N GLU A 17 -9.21 -10.86 -17.45
CA GLU A 17 -10.20 -11.78 -16.87
C GLU A 17 -10.10 -11.69 -15.35
N PRO A 18 -11.23 -11.65 -14.62
CA PRO A 18 -11.20 -11.35 -13.22
C PRO A 18 -10.59 -12.57 -12.52
N MET A 19 -9.27 -12.48 -12.29
CA MET A 19 -8.46 -13.49 -11.65
C MET A 19 -8.21 -13.11 -10.19
N MET A 20 -7.97 -14.13 -9.37
CA MET A 20 -7.49 -13.93 -8.01
C MET A 20 -6.16 -13.18 -8.02
N LYS A 21 -5.96 -12.31 -7.03
CA LYS A 21 -4.73 -11.54 -6.84
C LYS A 21 -4.14 -11.84 -5.47
N ALA A 22 -2.82 -11.90 -5.39
CA ALA A 22 -2.07 -11.90 -4.14
C ALA A 22 -1.49 -10.50 -3.94
N LEU A 23 -1.61 -9.97 -2.72
CA LEU A 23 -1.07 -8.67 -2.36
C LEU A 23 -0.10 -8.81 -1.19
N LEU A 24 1.08 -8.21 -1.35
CA LEU A 24 1.98 -7.91 -0.25
C LEU A 24 1.84 -6.42 0.06
N VAL A 25 1.29 -6.11 1.22
CA VAL A 25 1.02 -4.74 1.65
C VAL A 25 1.96 -4.39 2.79
N ILE A 26 2.66 -3.27 2.72
CA ILE A 26 3.50 -2.75 3.81
C ILE A 26 2.86 -1.46 4.30
N ILE A 27 2.43 -1.45 5.56
CA ILE A 27 1.76 -0.33 6.24
C ILE A 27 2.49 0.04 7.53
N GLN A 28 2.22 1.22 8.06
CA GLN A 28 2.74 1.62 9.37
C GLN A 28 2.05 0.84 10.48
N SER A 29 2.77 0.45 11.53
CA SER A 29 2.18 -0.34 12.62
C SER A 29 1.02 0.36 13.33
N LYS A 30 0.98 1.71 13.35
CA LYS A 30 -0.13 2.50 13.91
C LYS A 30 -1.42 2.42 13.10
N ASP A 31 -1.34 2.15 11.79
CA ASP A 31 -2.50 2.02 10.92
C ASP A 31 -2.95 0.55 10.81
N ALA A 32 -2.13 -0.39 11.29
CA ALA A 32 -2.35 -1.82 11.11
C ALA A 32 -3.60 -2.34 11.80
N GLU A 33 -3.92 -1.84 13.00
CA GLU A 33 -5.11 -2.27 13.73
C GLU A 33 -6.40 -1.89 13.00
N VAL A 34 -6.54 -0.61 12.62
CA VAL A 34 -7.70 -0.09 11.89
C VAL A 34 -7.83 -0.74 10.51
N ALA A 35 -6.71 -0.84 9.76
CA ALA A 35 -6.71 -1.49 8.45
C ALA A 35 -7.13 -2.97 8.56
N MET A 36 -6.65 -3.71 9.56
CA MET A 36 -7.01 -5.11 9.76
C MET A 36 -8.48 -5.30 10.11
N GLU A 37 -9.05 -4.45 10.96
CA GLU A 37 -10.47 -4.52 11.31
C GLU A 37 -11.36 -4.36 10.08
N GLU A 38 -11.07 -3.37 9.25
CA GLU A 38 -11.86 -3.11 8.05
C GLU A 38 -11.62 -4.13 6.93
N LEU A 39 -10.40 -4.64 6.78
CA LEU A 39 -10.08 -5.70 5.81
C LEU A 39 -10.77 -7.03 6.18
N LYS A 40 -10.90 -7.35 7.47
CA LYS A 40 -11.65 -8.54 7.94
C LYS A 40 -13.11 -8.49 7.48
N ALA A 41 -13.73 -7.31 7.44
CA ALA A 41 -15.11 -7.14 6.97
C ALA A 41 -15.30 -7.44 5.48
N LEU A 42 -14.21 -7.57 4.70
CA LEU A 42 -14.28 -7.91 3.28
C LEU A 42 -14.40 -9.43 3.01
N ASN A 43 -14.29 -10.28 4.05
CA ASN A 43 -14.31 -11.74 3.93
C ASN A 43 -13.33 -12.26 2.85
N LEU A 44 -12.07 -11.85 3.00
CA LEU A 44 -10.99 -12.24 2.09
C LEU A 44 -10.59 -13.70 2.35
N PRO A 45 -10.27 -14.48 1.31
CA PRO A 45 -9.82 -15.87 1.47
C PRO A 45 -8.52 -16.00 2.28
N CYS A 46 -7.64 -15.00 2.22
CA CYS A 46 -6.45 -14.96 3.07
C CYS A 46 -6.16 -13.52 3.51
N LEU A 47 -5.93 -13.33 4.81
CA LEU A 47 -5.49 -12.08 5.42
C LEU A 47 -4.56 -12.40 6.59
N LEU A 48 -3.25 -12.31 6.37
CA LEU A 48 -2.24 -12.66 7.36
C LEU A 48 -1.34 -11.45 7.68
N PRO A 49 -1.33 -10.95 8.93
CA PRO A 49 -0.34 -9.98 9.35
C PRO A 49 1.01 -10.66 9.62
N ILE A 50 2.08 -10.04 9.13
CA ILE A 50 3.47 -10.45 9.28
C ILE A 50 4.20 -9.30 9.98
N ALA A 51 4.78 -9.58 11.14
CA ALA A 51 5.64 -8.62 11.83
C ALA A 51 6.83 -8.28 10.94
N SER A 52 7.03 -6.98 10.65
CA SER A 52 8.11 -6.50 9.80
C SER A 52 8.86 -5.38 10.51
N SER A 53 10.08 -5.12 10.06
CA SER A 53 10.84 -3.93 10.49
C SER A 53 11.48 -3.28 9.27
N GLY A 54 11.24 -1.99 9.08
CA GLY A 54 11.82 -1.22 7.98
C GLY A 54 13.23 -0.75 8.33
N GLY A 55 14.20 -1.05 7.46
CA GLY A 55 15.62 -0.69 7.68
C GLY A 55 15.94 0.81 7.60
N PHE A 56 15.02 1.65 7.11
CA PHE A 56 15.28 3.08 6.86
C PHE A 56 14.94 3.98 8.04
N LEU A 57 13.88 3.70 8.81
CA LEU A 57 13.36 4.65 9.81
C LEU A 57 13.26 4.11 11.23
N ARG A 58 13.64 2.85 11.49
CA ARG A 58 13.52 2.20 12.80
C ARG A 58 12.12 2.20 13.43
N GLU A 59 11.13 2.83 12.79
CA GLU A 59 9.71 2.71 13.10
C GLU A 59 9.20 1.36 12.60
N GLY A 60 8.47 0.64 13.47
CA GLY A 60 7.84 -0.62 13.14
C GLY A 60 6.86 -0.45 11.97
N ASN A 61 6.93 -1.39 11.03
CA ASN A 61 5.93 -1.54 9.98
C ASN A 61 5.27 -2.91 10.12
N THR A 62 4.11 -3.05 9.51
CA THR A 62 3.39 -4.32 9.45
C THR A 62 3.25 -4.68 7.99
N ALA A 63 3.71 -5.88 7.62
CA ALA A 63 3.41 -6.44 6.33
C ALA A 63 2.11 -7.24 6.42
N LEU A 64 1.25 -7.16 5.41
CA LEU A 64 0.05 -7.98 5.27
C LEU A 64 0.18 -8.83 4.01
N TRP A 65 -0.08 -10.12 4.13
CA TRP A 65 -0.26 -11.02 3.00
C TRP A 65 -1.76 -11.21 2.78
N ILE A 66 -2.24 -10.83 1.61
CA ILE A 66 -3.67 -10.83 1.28
C ILE A 66 -3.90 -11.62 0.00
N ALA A 67 -4.88 -12.50 -0.01
CA ALA A 67 -5.43 -13.05 -1.24
C ALA A 67 -6.81 -12.42 -1.49
N ALA A 68 -7.04 -11.92 -2.70
CA ALA A 68 -8.28 -11.24 -3.08
C ALA A 68 -8.91 -11.96 -4.27
N LEU A 69 -10.20 -12.30 -4.13
CA LEU A 69 -10.98 -12.91 -5.21
C LEU A 69 -11.18 -11.91 -6.37
N PRO A 70 -11.56 -12.44 -7.55
CA PRO A 70 -12.10 -11.65 -8.66
C PRO A 70 -13.07 -10.55 -8.18
N GLY A 71 -12.73 -9.28 -8.41
CA GLY A 71 -13.55 -8.13 -8.02
C GLY A 71 -13.39 -7.62 -6.58
N GLN A 72 -12.63 -8.30 -5.70
CA GLN A 72 -12.33 -7.81 -4.35
C GLN A 72 -11.15 -6.82 -4.32
N LEU A 73 -10.28 -6.83 -5.33
CA LEU A 73 -9.07 -5.99 -5.38
C LEU A 73 -9.37 -4.51 -5.12
N SER A 74 -10.36 -3.94 -5.82
CA SER A 74 -10.73 -2.52 -5.68
C SER A 74 -11.12 -2.19 -4.24
N ARG A 75 -11.93 -3.05 -3.61
CA ARG A 75 -12.36 -2.88 -2.22
C ARG A 75 -11.19 -2.93 -1.24
N VAL A 76 -10.22 -3.82 -1.45
CA VAL A 76 -9.00 -3.89 -0.64
C VAL A 76 -8.20 -2.59 -0.77
N ILE A 77 -8.01 -2.10 -2.00
CA ILE A 77 -7.31 -0.84 -2.26
C ILE A 77 -8.02 0.35 -1.61
N ASP A 78 -9.35 0.40 -1.65
CA ASP A 78 -10.13 1.47 -1.04
C ASP A 78 -10.00 1.48 0.49
N VAL A 79 -10.01 0.30 1.12
CA VAL A 79 -9.72 0.16 2.57
C VAL A 79 -8.32 0.66 2.90
N LEU A 80 -7.30 0.25 2.14
CA LEU A 80 -5.94 0.70 2.39
C LEU A 80 -5.78 2.21 2.20
N ARG A 81 -6.44 2.81 1.20
CA ARG A 81 -6.41 4.27 0.97
C ARG A 81 -7.04 5.07 2.10
N ARG A 82 -8.15 4.58 2.67
CA ARG A 82 -8.87 5.30 3.74
C ARG A 82 -8.28 5.09 5.13
N THR A 83 -7.49 4.03 5.34
CA THR A 83 -6.91 3.70 6.65
C THR A 83 -5.42 4.04 6.76
N CYS A 84 -4.67 3.98 5.66
CA CYS A 84 -3.21 4.17 5.66
C CYS A 84 -2.84 5.52 5.07
N HIS A 85 -2.59 6.50 5.94
CA HIS A 85 -2.29 7.87 5.51
C HIS A 85 -0.78 8.16 5.53
N ARG A 86 -0.32 8.89 4.50
CA ARG A 86 0.99 9.56 4.53
C ARG A 86 0.98 10.61 5.63
N ARG A 87 2.03 10.63 6.45
CA ARG A 87 2.21 11.62 7.51
C ARG A 87 3.61 12.21 7.40
N ALA A 88 3.75 13.50 7.71
CA ALA A 88 5.08 14.10 7.85
C ALA A 88 5.73 13.51 9.11
N ALA A 89 6.90 12.90 8.96
CA ALA A 89 7.77 12.59 10.08
C ALA A 89 8.86 13.66 10.15
N HIS A 90 9.10 14.15 11.36
CA HIS A 90 10.21 15.06 11.64
C HIS A 90 11.44 14.20 11.91
N VAL A 91 12.38 14.14 10.96
CA VAL A 91 13.68 13.52 11.22
C VAL A 91 14.57 14.58 11.87
N PRO A 92 14.97 14.42 13.15
CA PRO A 92 15.92 15.33 13.76
C PRO A 92 17.27 15.15 13.09
N THR A 93 17.70 16.16 12.34
CA THR A 93 19.08 16.24 11.84
C THR A 93 19.95 16.87 12.93
N TYR A 94 20.90 16.11 13.45
CA TYR A 94 21.95 16.62 14.34
C TYR A 94 23.24 16.76 13.55
N TYR A 95 23.82 17.98 13.55
CA TYR A 95 25.20 18.20 13.11
C TYR A 95 26.08 18.20 14.37
N ILE A 96 27.07 17.29 14.41
CA ILE A 96 28.07 17.24 15.49
C ILE A 96 29.34 17.87 14.95
N GLU A 97 29.56 19.15 15.25
CA GLU A 97 30.87 19.79 15.09
C GLU A 97 31.46 20.11 16.46
N ALA A 98 32.71 19.67 16.67
CA ALA A 98 33.62 20.13 17.72
C ALA A 98 32.96 20.65 19.01
N SER A 99 32.36 19.75 19.80
CA SER A 99 31.80 20.00 21.16
C SER A 99 30.47 20.75 21.24
N TYR A 100 29.86 21.13 20.12
CA TYR A 100 28.54 21.76 20.10
C TYR A 100 27.54 20.87 19.36
N VAL A 101 26.42 20.53 20.02
CA VAL A 101 25.27 19.94 19.34
C VAL A 101 24.42 21.08 18.81
N ILE A 102 24.50 21.34 17.51
CA ILE A 102 23.60 22.29 16.86
C ILE A 102 22.37 21.51 16.43
N SER A 103 21.22 21.81 17.04
CA SER A 103 19.93 21.32 16.55
C SER A 103 19.66 21.98 15.20
N ALA A 104 19.77 21.24 14.10
CA ALA A 104 19.28 21.72 12.81
C ALA A 104 17.75 21.64 12.78
N PHE A 105 17.12 22.51 11.99
CA PHE A 105 15.66 22.49 11.80
C PHE A 105 15.23 21.09 11.33
N PRO A 106 14.19 20.49 11.92
CA PRO A 106 13.73 19.17 11.52
C PRO A 106 13.32 19.19 10.04
N ILE A 107 13.89 18.28 9.26
CA ILE A 107 13.45 18.08 7.87
C ILE A 107 12.15 17.28 7.94
N GLU A 108 11.08 17.83 7.38
CA GLU A 108 9.84 17.09 7.14
C GLU A 108 10.08 16.10 6.01
N VAL A 109 10.04 14.81 6.33
CA VAL A 109 10.00 13.75 5.33
C VAL A 109 8.60 13.15 5.34
N GLU A 110 7.99 12.96 4.15
CA GLU A 110 6.76 12.19 4.07
C GLU A 110 7.07 10.72 4.37
N VAL A 111 6.61 10.23 5.51
CA VAL A 111 6.74 8.84 5.92
C VAL A 111 5.35 8.25 6.12
N GLY A 112 5.01 7.25 5.31
CA GLY A 112 3.79 6.46 5.52
C GLY A 112 2.97 6.24 4.26
N GLY A 113 1.74 5.80 4.48
CA GLY A 113 0.89 5.19 3.46
C GLY A 113 1.02 3.67 3.39
N ALA A 114 0.33 3.08 2.42
CA ALA A 114 0.45 1.66 2.09
C ALA A 114 1.29 1.49 0.82
N THR A 115 2.35 0.69 0.91
CA THR A 115 3.04 0.17 -0.28
C THR A 115 2.42 -1.17 -0.63
N VAL A 116 1.92 -1.33 -1.86
CA VAL A 116 1.17 -2.52 -2.28
C VAL A 116 1.85 -3.14 -3.49
N PHE A 117 2.29 -4.38 -3.37
CA PHE A 117 2.65 -5.23 -4.51
C PHE A 117 1.43 -6.08 -4.87
N ILE A 118 1.07 -6.11 -6.15
CA ILE A 118 -0.08 -6.88 -6.66
C ILE A 118 0.46 -7.90 -7.66
N CYS A 119 0.18 -9.17 -7.41
CA CYS A 119 0.61 -10.30 -8.23
C CYS A 119 -0.60 -11.09 -8.70
N ASP A 120 -0.55 -11.55 -9.96
CA ASP A 120 -1.53 -12.47 -10.51
C ASP A 120 -1.33 -13.87 -9.92
N VAL A 121 -2.42 -14.50 -9.51
CA VAL A 121 -2.39 -15.86 -8.96
C VAL A 121 -2.83 -16.83 -10.04
N GLU A 122 -1.93 -17.72 -10.43
CA GLU A 122 -2.23 -18.80 -11.38
C GLU A 122 -3.08 -19.91 -10.73
N ARG A 123 -2.82 -20.22 -9.45
CA ARG A 123 -3.51 -21.26 -8.69
C ARG A 123 -3.55 -20.95 -7.20
N PHE A 124 -4.68 -21.20 -6.57
CA PHE A 124 -4.90 -21.10 -5.12
C PHE A 124 -5.54 -22.39 -4.60
N GLU A 125 -5.07 -22.89 -3.47
CA GLU A 125 -5.55 -24.10 -2.81
C GLU A 125 -5.71 -23.82 -1.31
N GLU A 126 -6.77 -24.34 -0.70
CA GLU A 126 -7.06 -24.26 0.74
C GLU A 126 -7.43 -25.68 1.20
N PHE A 127 -6.92 -26.09 2.37
CA PHE A 127 -7.07 -27.44 2.92
C PHE A 127 -7.77 -27.42 4.28
#